data_AF-A0A382LYF8-F1
#
_entry.id   AF-A0A382LYF8-F1
#
_cell.length_a   1.000
_cell.length_b   1.000
_cell.length_c   1.000
_cell.angle_alpha   90.00
_cell.angle_beta   90.00
_cell.angle_gamma   90.00
#
_symmetry.space_group_name_H-M   'P 1'
#
loop_
_entity.id
_entity.type
_entity.pdbx_description
1 polymer ?
#
loop_
_entity_poly.entity_id
_entity_poly.type
_entity_poly.pdbx_seq_one_letter_code
_entity_poly.pdbx_strand_id
1 'polypeptide(L)' 'MSIEQDDIKVNLKGFAGHGLVHSNDSDDEITLVGSGTPAGEYLRRYWQPVFISSELEDLPVVIK' A
#
# COMPACT_ATOMS: atom_id res chain seq x y z
N MET A 1 -16.39 17.41 10.45
CA MET A 1 -15.79 18.34 9.47
C MET A 1 -15.90 17.64 8.13
N SER A 2 -16.91 18.00 7.35
CA SER A 2 -17.22 17.39 6.06
C SER A 2 -16.18 17.85 5.05
N ILE A 3 -15.35 16.92 4.57
CA ILE A 3 -14.43 17.17 3.46
C ILE A 3 -15.30 17.26 2.22
N GLU A 4 -15.33 18.42 1.56
CA GLU A 4 -15.99 18.55 0.27
C GLU A 4 -15.20 17.70 -0.73
N GLN A 5 -15.88 16.71 -1.30
CA GLN A 5 -15.31 15.82 -2.28
C GLN A 5 -15.33 16.56 -3.62
N ASP A 6 -14.21 17.18 -3.98
CA ASP A 6 -14.04 17.72 -5.32
C ASP A 6 -14.20 16.57 -6.33
N ASP A 7 -15.28 16.61 -7.10
CA ASP A 7 -15.57 15.62 -8.15
C ASP A 7 -14.51 15.72 -9.25
N ILE A 8 -13.43 14.95 -9.11
CA ILE A 8 -12.39 14.80 -10.12
C ILE A 8 -13.04 14.20 -11.37
N LYS A 9 -13.30 15.04 -12.39
CA LYS A 9 -13.77 14.58 -13.71
C LYS A 9 -12.63 13.91 -14.48
N VAL A 10 -12.36 12.65 -14.17
CA VAL A 10 -11.39 11.81 -14.90
C VAL A 10 -12.05 11.16 -16.12
N ASN A 11 -11.59 11.52 -17.32
CA ASN A 11 -11.96 10.81 -18.55
C ASN A 11 -11.17 9.49 -18.62
N LEU A 12 -11.77 8.42 -18.11
CA LEU A 12 -11.19 7.08 -18.07
C LEU A 12 -11.29 6.41 -19.44
N LYS A 13 -10.34 6.70 -20.34
CA LYS A 13 -10.18 5.94 -21.57
C LYS A 13 -9.29 4.71 -21.29
N GLY A 14 -9.93 3.59 -20.96
CA GLY A 14 -9.26 2.30 -20.73
C GLY A 14 -8.62 2.13 -19.35
N PHE A 15 -7.67 1.18 -19.22
CA PHE A 15 -6.94 0.89 -17.97
C PHE A 15 -5.81 1.91 -17.72
N ALA A 16 -6.16 3.19 -17.56
CA ALA A 16 -5.23 4.30 -17.45
C ALA A 16 -4.97 4.77 -15.99
N GLY A 17 -5.35 3.97 -14.99
CA GLY A 17 -5.28 4.34 -13.58
C GLY A 17 -3.87 4.65 -13.06
N HIS A 18 -2.83 4.03 -13.63
CA HIS A 18 -1.43 4.19 -13.19
C HIS A 18 -0.89 5.63 -13.33
N GLY A 19 -1.44 6.42 -14.25
CA GLY A 19 -1.04 7.81 -14.46
C GLY A 19 -1.91 8.82 -13.72
N LEU A 20 -2.95 8.37 -13.01
CA LEU A 20 -3.88 9.22 -12.29
C LEU A 20 -3.43 9.36 -10.84
N VAL A 21 -2.74 10.46 -10.56
CA VAL A 21 -2.46 10.90 -9.19
C VAL A 21 -3.72 11.62 -8.69
N HIS A 22 -4.39 11.04 -7.68
CA HIS A 22 -5.63 11.58 -7.13
C HIS A 22 -5.38 12.82 -6.25
N SER A 23 -4.26 12.83 -5.52
CA SER A 23 -3.79 13.94 -4.70
C SER A 23 -2.27 13.88 -4.57
N ASN A 24 -1.62 15.02 -4.34
CA ASN A 24 -0.20 15.05 -3.94
C ASN A 24 -0.01 14.74 -2.45
N ASP A 25 -1.11 14.76 -1.67
CA ASP A 25 -1.11 14.46 -0.25
C ASP A 25 -1.06 12.95 -0.01
N SER A 26 -0.42 12.55 1.09
CA SER A 26 -0.36 11.16 1.54
C SER A 26 -1.72 10.69 2.04
N ASP A 27 -2.12 9.46 1.70
CA ASP A 27 -3.28 8.81 2.31
C ASP A 27 -2.84 8.16 3.63
N ASP A 28 -3.05 8.88 4.73
CA ASP A 28 -2.59 8.48 6.06
C ASP A 28 -3.17 7.15 6.55
N GLU A 29 -4.36 6.76 6.08
CA GLU A 29 -5.01 5.51 6.47
C GLU A 29 -4.18 4.30 6.03
N ILE A 30 -3.65 4.35 4.80
CA ILE A 30 -2.93 3.24 4.17
C ILE A 30 -1.39 3.40 4.21
N THR A 31 -0.87 4.61 4.44
CA THR A 31 0.58 4.89 4.39
C THR A 31 1.25 4.93 5.75
N LEU A 32 0.56 5.35 6.82
CA LEU A 32 1.17 5.41 8.15
C LEU A 32 1.16 4.03 8.80
N VAL A 33 2.34 3.49 9.13
CA VAL A 33 2.52 2.12 9.66
C VAL A 33 2.96 2.06 11.14
N GLY A 34 2.98 3.22 11.80
CA GLY A 34 3.34 3.36 13.22
C GLY A 34 2.43 2.58 14.17
N SER A 35 2.72 2.66 15.47
CA SER A 35 1.83 2.10 16.50
C SER A 35 0.50 2.85 16.50
N GLY A 36 -0.62 2.11 16.51
CA GLY A 36 -1.97 2.69 16.56
C GLY A 36 -2.52 3.24 15.24
N THR A 37 -1.78 3.16 14.14
CA THR A 37 -2.26 3.58 12.81
C THR A 37 -3.02 2.46 12.11
N PRO A 38 -4.03 2.75 11.25
CA PRO A 38 -4.83 1.71 10.60
C PRO A 38 -3.98 0.73 9.78
N ALA A 39 -3.13 1.21 8.87
CA ALA A 39 -2.23 0.35 8.10
C ALA A 39 -1.23 -0.40 8.98
N GLY A 40 -0.69 0.23 10.02
CA GLY A 40 0.23 -0.42 10.95
C GLY A 40 -0.42 -1.61 11.67
N GLU A 41 -1.62 -1.41 12.21
CA GLU A 41 -2.40 -2.47 12.87
C GLU A 41 -2.82 -3.56 11.88
N TYR A 42 -3.16 -3.20 10.64
CA TYR A 42 -3.46 -4.17 9.59
C TYR A 42 -2.24 -5.05 9.29
N LEU A 43 -1.07 -4.46 9.01
CA LEU A 43 0.14 -5.21 8.64
C LEU A 43 0.63 -6.15 9.76
N ARG A 44 0.44 -5.79 11.03
CA ARG A 44 0.82 -6.63 12.19
C ARG A 44 -0.12 -7.82 12.41
N ARG A 45 -1.33 -7.81 11.86
CA ARG A 45 -2.33 -8.89 12.03
C ARG A 45 -2.12 -10.07 11.09
N TYR A 46 -1.40 -9.87 9.99
CA TYR A 46 -1.29 -10.86 8.92
C TYR A 46 0.16 -11.23 8.64
N TRP A 47 0.36 -12.47 8.19
CA TRP A 47 1.65 -12.96 7.73
C TRP A 47 2.07 -12.24 6.45
N GLN A 48 3.29 -11.72 6.43
CA GLN A 48 3.90 -11.13 5.25
C GLN A 48 4.83 -12.16 4.57
N PRO A 49 4.80 -12.27 3.24
CA PRO A 49 5.80 -13.05 2.53
C PRO A 49 7.17 -12.38 2.69
N VAL A 50 8.19 -13.16 3.03
CA VAL A 50 9.55 -12.64 3.28
C VAL A 50 10.60 -13.21 2.35
N PHE A 51 10.26 -14.24 1.56
CA PHE A 51 11.21 -14.91 0.68
C PHE A 51 10.50 -15.70 -0.43
N ILE A 52 11.17 -15.92 -1.55
CA ILE A 52 10.65 -16.71 -2.67
C ILE A 52 11.10 -18.16 -2.52
N SER A 53 10.15 -19.10 -2.60
CA SER A 53 10.45 -20.52 -2.36
C SER A 53 11.43 -21.12 -3.37
N SER A 54 11.43 -20.66 -4.63
CA SER A 54 12.37 -21.15 -5.65
C SER A 54 13.81 -20.67 -5.45
N GLU A 55 14.01 -19.65 -4.62
CA GLU A 55 15.33 -19.12 -4.26
C GLU A 55 15.83 -19.73 -2.94
N LEU A 56 15.01 -20.57 -2.28
CA LEU A 56 15.38 -21.24 -1.03
C LEU A 56 16.03 -22.57 -1.35
N GLU A 57 17.32 -22.67 -1.01
CA GLU A 57 18.15 -23.87 -1.21
C GLU A 57 18.48 -24.53 0.14
N ASP A 58 19.49 -25.40 0.16
CA ASP A 58 19.84 -26.20 1.34
C ASP A 58 20.45 -25.40 2.50
N LEU A 59 20.99 -24.21 2.22
CA LEU A 59 21.66 -23.37 3.21
C LEU A 59 20.75 -22.25 3.73
N PRO A 60 20.86 -21.87 5.02
CA PRO A 60 20.10 -20.74 5.55
C PRO A 60 20.38 -19.43 4.80
N VAL A 61 19.31 -18.72 4.43
CA VAL A 61 19.38 -17.39 3.80
C VAL A 61 19.03 -16.32 4.82
N VAL A 62 19.92 -15.34 4.97
CA VAL A 62 19.66 -14.17 5.84
C VAL A 62 18.67 -13.24 5.14
N ILE A 63 17.56 -12.95 5.80
CA ILE A 63 16.62 -11.89 5.41
C ILE A 63 17.25 -10.56 5.84
N LYS A 64 17.49 -9.64 4.90
CA LYS A 64 18.03 -8.30 5.14
C LYS A 64 16.95 -7.25 5.22
#